data_AF-U2DU28-F1
#
_entry.id   AF-U2DU28-F1
#
_cell.length_a   1.000
_cell.length_b   1.000
_cell.length_c   1.000
_cell.angle_alpha   90.00
_cell.angle_beta   90.00
_cell.angle_gamma   90.00
#
_symmetry.space_group_name_H-M   'P 1'
#
loop_
_entity.id
_entity.type
_entity.pdbx_description
1 polymer ?
#
loop_
_entity_poly.entity_id
_entity_poly.type
_entity_poly.pdbx_seq_one_letter_code
_entity_poly.pdbx_strand_id
1 'polypeptide(L)' 'MQLTNILGDIGKDLGHGRFYIPKELMKQDCYTEQELKQYIIIDSFINLFEHLAVKVELFFK' A
#
# COMPACT_ATOMS: atom_id res chain seq x y z
N MET A 1 -8.05 -15.86 -4.20
CA MET A 1 -8.11 -14.48 -4.73
C MET A 1 -6.72 -14.14 -5.23
N GLN A 2 -6.56 -13.60 -6.45
CA GLN A 2 -5.23 -13.21 -6.95
C GLN A 2 -4.80 -11.89 -6.31
N LEU A 3 -3.53 -11.82 -5.91
CA LEU A 3 -2.90 -10.60 -5.38
C LEU A 3 -3.10 -9.40 -6.34
N THR A 4 -3.10 -9.68 -7.65
CA THR A 4 -3.34 -8.69 -8.72
C THR A 4 -4.70 -8.00 -8.61
N ASN A 5 -5.77 -8.72 -8.22
CA ASN A 5 -7.10 -8.11 -8.06
C ASN A 5 -7.15 -7.20 -6.83
N ILE A 6 -6.50 -7.61 -5.74
CA ILE A 6 -6.41 -6.81 -4.51
C ILE A 6 -5.63 -5.52 -4.79
N LEU A 7 -4.45 -5.63 -5.42
CA LEU A 7 -3.60 -4.47 -5.77
C LEU A 7 -4.27 -3.51 -6.76
N GLY A 8 -5.02 -4.04 -7.73
CA GLY A 8 -5.81 -3.23 -8.66
C GLY A 8 -6.92 -2.44 -7.98
N ASP A 9 -7.64 -3.07 -7.04
CA ASP A 9 -8.70 -2.40 -6.27
C ASP A 9 -8.13 -1.32 -5.33
N ILE A 10 -6.96 -1.56 -4.73
CA ILE A 10 -6.24 -0.56 -3.92
C ILE A 10 -5.85 0.66 -4.77
N GLY A 11 -5.34 0.43 -5.99
CA GLY A 11 -5.06 1.51 -6.93
C GLY A 11 -6.31 2.33 -7.24
N LYS A 12 -7.43 1.66 -7.48
CA LYS A 12 -8.72 2.31 -7.73
C LYS A 12 -9.21 3.12 -6.51
N ASP A 13 -9.01 2.61 -5.30
CA ASP A 13 -9.42 3.28 -4.05
C ASP A 13 -8.48 4.41 -3.62
N LEU A 14 -7.19 4.34 -3.97
CA LEU A 14 -6.23 5.44 -3.85
C LEU A 14 -6.70 6.66 -4.65
N GLY A 15 -7.19 6.44 -5.87
CA GLY A 15 -7.77 7.50 -6.71
C GLY A 15 -9.01 8.18 -6.13
N HIS A 16 -9.71 7.50 -5.19
CA HIS A 16 -10.91 8.02 -4.53
C HIS A 16 -10.63 8.68 -3.17
N GLY A 17 -9.36 8.78 -2.75
CA GLY A 17 -8.96 9.42 -1.49
C GLY A 17 -9.34 8.64 -0.22
N ARG A 18 -9.61 7.34 -0.35
CA ARG A 18 -10.06 6.47 0.76
C ARG A 18 -8.95 5.65 1.40
N PHE A 19 -7.79 5.55 0.75
CA PHE A 19 -6.64 4.78 1.22
C PHE A 19 -5.56 5.74 1.75
N TYR A 20 -5.29 5.69 3.05
CA TYR A 20 -4.26 6.51 3.70
C TYR A 20 -3.09 5.61 4.13
N ILE A 21 -1.97 5.72 3.42
CA ILE A 21 -0.72 5.06 3.83
C ILE A 21 0.03 6.01 4.79
N PRO A 22 0.41 5.56 5.99
CA PRO A 22 1.22 6.36 6.90
C PRO A 22 2.57 6.74 6.27
N LYS A 23 2.92 8.04 6.30
CA LYS A 23 4.17 8.55 5.69
C LYS A 23 5.44 7.94 6.29
N GLU A 24 5.40 7.55 7.56
CA GLU A 24 6.53 6.87 8.21
C GLU A 24 6.79 5.48 7.64
N LEU A 25 5.73 4.72 7.33
CA LEU A 25 5.85 3.41 6.68
C LEU A 25 6.39 3.56 5.25
N MET A 26 5.87 4.54 4.50
CA MET A 26 6.40 4.87 3.17
C MET A 26 7.89 5.19 3.20
N LYS A 27 8.34 5.98 4.18
CA LYS A 27 9.77 6.26 4.39
C LYS A 27 10.58 5.02 4.76
N GLN A 28 10.04 4.13 5.59
CA GLN A 28 10.73 2.89 5.99
C GLN A 28 10.99 1.97 4.81
N ASP A 29 10.02 1.88 3.90
CA ASP A 29 10.09 1.00 2.73
C ASP A 29 10.64 1.70 1.47
N CYS A 30 11.20 2.90 1.62
CA CYS A 30 11.74 3.73 0.53
C CYS A 30 10.74 3.97 -0.61
N TYR A 31 9.45 4.07 -0.29
CA TYR A 31 8.37 4.30 -1.25
C TYR A 31 7.87 5.74 -1.15
N THR A 32 7.66 6.41 -2.29
CA THR A 32 7.30 7.83 -2.32
C THR A 32 5.84 8.08 -2.65
N GLU A 33 5.33 9.26 -2.25
CA GLU A 33 3.98 9.69 -2.63
C GLU A 33 3.81 9.87 -4.15
N GLN A 34 4.90 10.18 -4.88
CA GLN A 34 4.85 10.27 -6.34
C GLN A 34 4.67 8.89 -6.97
N GLU A 35 5.42 7.89 -6.52
CA GLU A 35 5.26 6.50 -6.96
C GLU A 35 3.87 5.97 -6.66
N LEU A 36 3.32 6.29 -5.48
CA LEU A 36 1.95 5.96 -5.09
C LEU A 36 0.93 6.58 -6.05
N LYS A 37 1.07 7.87 -6.37
CA LYS A 37 0.17 8.59 -7.29
C LYS A 37 0.28 8.11 -8.73
N GLN A 38 1.45 7.60 -9.11
CA GLN A 38 1.70 7.05 -10.44
C GLN A 38 1.39 5.55 -10.54
N TYR A 39 0.90 4.92 -9.47
CA TYR A 39 0.61 3.49 -9.39
C TYR A 39 1.81 2.61 -9.74
N ILE A 40 3.00 3.03 -9.29
CA ILE A 40 4.24 2.28 -9.51
C ILE A 40 4.29 1.11 -8.53
N ILE A 41 4.18 -0.10 -9.05
CA ILE A 41 4.29 -1.34 -8.28
C ILE A 41 5.70 -1.89 -8.46
N ILE A 42 6.51 -1.74 -7.41
CA ILE A 42 7.90 -2.19 -7.30
C ILE A 42 8.10 -2.91 -5.96
N ASP A 43 9.26 -3.50 -5.72
CA ASP A 43 9.54 -4.26 -4.49
C ASP A 43 9.28 -3.45 -3.21
N SER A 44 9.64 -2.16 -3.20
CA SER A 44 9.32 -1.23 -2.10
C SER A 44 7.82 -1.12 -1.79
N PHE A 45 6.97 -1.16 -2.82
CA PHE A 45 5.52 -1.15 -2.64
C PHE A 45 5.02 -2.47 -2.05
N ILE A 46 5.56 -3.60 -2.50
CA ILE A 46 5.18 -4.92 -2.00
C ILE A 46 5.52 -5.04 -0.51
N ASN A 47 6.74 -4.66 -0.13
CA ASN A 47 7.19 -4.66 1.27
C ASN A 47 6.31 -3.76 2.16
N LEU A 48 6.03 -2.53 1.70
CA LEU A 48 5.10 -1.62 2.36
C LEU A 48 3.73 -2.26 2.57
N PHE A 49 3.24 -2.98 1.57
CA PHE A 49 1.94 -3.62 1.62
C PHE A 49 1.90 -4.79 2.61
N GLU A 50 2.94 -5.60 2.65
CA GLU A 50 3.10 -6.68 3.64
C GLU A 50 3.16 -6.13 5.07
N HIS A 51 3.91 -5.05 5.30
CA HIS A 51 3.96 -4.39 6.61
C HIS A 51 2.59 -3.84 7.05
N LEU A 52 1.81 -3.29 6.11
CA LEU A 52 0.44 -2.84 6.38
C LEU A 52 -0.47 -4.00 6.74
N ALA A 53 -0.40 -5.11 6.01
CA ALA A 53 -1.21 -6.30 6.27
C ALA A 53 -0.96 -6.85 7.69
N VAL A 54 0.31 -6.96 8.10
CA VAL A 54 0.67 -7.40 9.45
C VAL A 54 0.11 -6.46 10.53
N LYS A 55 0.15 -5.14 10.31
CA LYS A 55 -0.42 -4.18 11.27
C LYS A 55 -1.93 -4.30 11.40
N VAL A 56 -2.64 -4.53 10.29
CA VAL A 56 -4.09 -4.74 10.28
C VAL A 56 -4.43 -6.01 11.06
N GLU A 57 -3.75 -7.12 10.80
CA GLU A 57 -3.97 -8.37 11.53
C GLU A 57 -3.73 -8.26 13.04
N LEU A 58 -2.78 -7.43 13.47
CA LEU A 58 -2.54 -7.14 14.89
C LEU A 58 -3.65 -6.28 15.52
N PHE A 59 -4.26 -5.36 14.76
CA PHE A 59 -5.28 -4.43 15.26
C PHE A 59 -6.67 -5.06 15.39
N PHE A 60 -6.98 -6.06 14.57
CA PHE A 60 -8.28 -6.75 14.57
C PHE A 60 -8.29 -8.06 15.39
N LYS A 61 -7.28 -8.25 16.25
CA LYS A 61 -7.10 -9.45 17.08
C LYS A 61 -7.64 -9.30 18.49
#